data_AF-A0AAV2HRM8-F1
#
_entry.id   AF-A0AAV2HRM8-F1
#
_cell.length_a   1.000
_cell.length_b   1.000
_cell.length_c   1.000
_cell.angle_alpha   90.00
_cell.angle_beta   90.00
_cell.angle_gamma   90.00
#
_symmetry.space_group_name_H-M   'P 1'
#
loop_
_entity.id
_entity.type
_entity.pdbx_description
1 polymer ?
#
loop_
_entity_poly.entity_id
_entity_poly.type
_entity_poly.pdbx_seq_one_letter_code
_entity_poly.pdbx_strand_id
1 'polypeptide(L)' 'MAKSKNHTNHNQNKKHHRNGIHRPKSNRYPSMKGVDPKFLKNLKFSRKHNKKNTVAVKSDN' A
#
# COMPACT_ATOMS: atom_id res chain seq x y z
N MET A 1 -0.27 38.02 36.34
CA MET A 1 -0.74 37.02 35.35
C MET A 1 -1.47 35.91 36.09
N ALA A 2 -2.79 35.81 35.89
CA ALA A 2 -3.58 34.71 36.46
C ALA A 2 -3.33 33.43 35.64
N LYS A 3 -3.25 32.27 36.31
CA LYS A 3 -2.91 30.99 35.67
C LYS A 3 -3.96 30.60 34.62
N SER A 4 -3.51 30.10 33.47
CA SER A 4 -4.36 29.54 32.41
C SER A 4 -4.24 28.01 32.36
N LYS A 5 -5.05 27.35 31.52
CA LYS A 5 -5.01 25.90 31.33
C LYS A 5 -3.83 25.50 30.44
N ASN A 6 -3.06 24.49 30.88
CA ASN A 6 -1.83 24.06 30.19
C ASN A 6 -2.07 23.10 29.00
N HIS A 7 -3.13 22.27 29.01
CA HIS A 7 -3.42 21.32 27.92
C HIS A 7 -4.89 20.84 27.92
N THR A 8 -5.44 20.50 26.74
CA THR A 8 -6.75 19.84 26.61
C THR A 8 -6.92 19.05 25.30
N ASN A 9 -7.58 17.89 25.40
CA ASN A 9 -8.03 17.05 24.27
C ASN A 9 -9.57 17.06 24.13
N HIS A 10 -10.27 18.01 24.77
CA HIS A 10 -11.73 17.94 24.98
C HIS A 10 -12.55 17.82 23.68
N ASN A 11 -12.18 18.55 22.63
CA ASN A 11 -12.93 18.59 21.37
C ASN A 11 -12.23 17.86 20.21
N GLN A 12 -11.08 17.22 20.41
CA GLN A 12 -10.40 16.58 19.27
C GLN A 12 -11.18 15.36 18.78
N ASN A 13 -11.69 14.55 19.70
CA ASN A 13 -12.47 13.36 19.35
C ASN A 13 -13.72 13.72 18.51
N LYS A 14 -14.44 14.76 18.92
CA LYS A 14 -15.63 15.26 18.20
C LYS A 14 -15.28 15.76 16.79
N LYS A 15 -14.14 16.45 16.64
CA LYS A 15 -13.67 16.91 15.31
C LYS A 15 -13.24 15.73 14.43
N HIS A 16 -12.50 14.76 14.96
CA HIS A 16 -12.04 13.60 14.20
C HIS A 16 -13.22 12.78 13.67
N HIS A 17 -14.29 12.65 14.46
CA HIS A 17 -15.49 11.92 14.06
C HIS A 17 -16.46 12.73 13.20
N ARG A 18 -16.37 14.07 13.16
CA ARG A 18 -17.24 14.90 12.29
C ARG A 18 -17.13 14.51 10.81
N ASN A 19 -15.92 14.18 10.37
CA ASN A 19 -15.64 13.74 9.00
C ASN A 19 -15.51 12.21 8.89
N GLY A 20 -15.60 11.49 10.01
CA GLY A 20 -15.34 10.06 10.10
C GLY A 20 -13.85 9.71 10.10
N ILE A 21 -13.48 8.70 10.90
CA ILE A 21 -12.14 8.11 10.90
C ILE A 21 -12.16 6.94 9.90
N HIS A 22 -11.75 7.22 8.65
CA HIS A 22 -11.73 6.21 7.61
C HIS A 22 -10.49 5.31 7.69
N ARG A 23 -10.69 4.01 7.44
CA ARG A 23 -9.60 3.05 7.28
C ARG A 23 -8.85 3.32 5.97
N PRO A 24 -7.54 3.04 5.88
CA PRO A 24 -6.82 3.13 4.62
C PRO A 24 -7.45 2.20 3.58
N LYS A 25 -7.50 2.65 2.32
CA LYS A 25 -8.08 1.87 1.23
C LYS A 25 -7.19 0.67 0.91
N SER A 26 -7.77 -0.53 0.91
CA SER A 26 -7.11 -1.75 0.44
C SER A 26 -7.33 -1.92 -1.06
N ASN A 27 -6.25 -2.10 -1.82
CA ASN A 27 -6.32 -2.44 -3.24
C ASN A 27 -6.02 -3.92 -3.45
N ARG A 28 -6.56 -4.53 -4.51
CA ARG A 28 -6.32 -5.96 -4.85
C ARG A 28 -4.83 -6.28 -5.02
N TYR A 29 -4.06 -5.35 -5.60
CA TYR A 29 -2.63 -5.51 -5.83
C TYR A 29 -1.85 -4.41 -5.10
N PRO A 30 -1.06 -4.74 -4.06
CA PRO A 30 -0.22 -3.76 -3.36
C PRO A 30 1.08 -3.47 -4.13
N SER A 31 1.76 -2.38 -3.77
CA SER A 31 3.08 -2.06 -4.32
C SER A 31 4.15 -3.03 -3.81
N MET A 32 5.15 -3.36 -4.65
CA MET A 32 6.31 -4.17 -4.25
C MET A 32 7.47 -3.35 -3.65
N LYS A 33 7.22 -2.11 -3.18
CA LYS A 33 8.24 -1.26 -2.58
C LYS A 33 8.70 -1.88 -1.25
N GLY A 34 10.01 -2.02 -1.05
CA GLY A 34 10.60 -2.62 0.15
C GLY A 34 10.81 -4.14 0.10
N VAL A 35 10.42 -4.80 -1.01
CA VAL A 35 10.77 -6.20 -1.26
C VAL A 35 12.25 -6.32 -1.63
N ASP A 36 12.87 -7.46 -1.30
CA ASP A 36 14.28 -7.75 -1.59
C ASP A 36 14.66 -7.41 -3.05
N PRO A 37 15.70 -6.57 -3.27
CA PRO A 37 16.17 -6.23 -4.60
C PRO A 37 16.59 -7.43 -5.45
N LYS A 38 17.16 -8.50 -4.86
CA LYS A 38 17.58 -9.69 -5.63
C LYS A 38 16.36 -10.43 -6.20
N PHE A 39 15.33 -10.63 -5.39
CA PHE A 39 14.04 -11.15 -5.84
C PHE A 39 13.40 -10.27 -6.93
N LEU A 40 13.37 -8.95 -6.74
CA LEU A 40 12.75 -8.03 -7.70
C LEU A 40 13.47 -8.04 -9.07
N LYS A 41 14.81 -8.13 -9.06
CA LYS A 41 15.60 -8.27 -10.30
C LYS A 41 15.20 -9.53 -11.05
N ASN A 42 15.15 -10.68 -10.37
CA ASN A 42 14.75 -11.95 -10.98
C ASN A 42 13.32 -11.87 -11.54
N LEU A 43 12.35 -11.42 -10.74
CA LEU A 43 10.95 -11.30 -11.15
C LEU A 43 10.78 -10.40 -12.38
N LYS A 44 11.55 -9.31 -12.46
CA LYS A 44 11.56 -8.41 -13.63
C LYS A 44 12.04 -9.15 -14.89
N PHE A 45 13.11 -9.94 -14.79
CA PHE A 45 13.62 -10.71 -15.92
C PHE A 45 12.67 -11.85 -16.33
N SER A 46 12.08 -12.58 -15.38
CA SER A 46 11.09 -13.63 -15.70
C SER A 46 9.90 -13.05 -16.46
N ARG A 47 9.29 -11.97 -15.94
CA ARG A 47 8.17 -11.28 -16.60
C ARG A 47 8.52 -10.73 -17.98
N LYS A 48 9.76 -10.25 -18.17
CA LYS A 48 10.25 -9.74 -19.46
C LYS A 48 10.28 -10.83 -20.54
N HIS A 49 10.70 -12.05 -20.20
CA HIS A 49 10.93 -13.11 -21.18
C HIS A 49 9.75 -14.06 -21.39
N ASN A 50 8.71 -14.01 -20.54
CA ASN A 50 7.49 -14.83 -20.71
C ASN A 50 6.81 -14.69 -22.08
N LYS A 51 6.96 -13.55 -22.78
CA LYS A 51 6.38 -13.36 -24.12
C LYS A 51 7.00 -14.26 -25.20
N LYS A 52 8.27 -14.67 -25.03
CA LYS A 52 9.01 -15.48 -26.02
C LYS A 52 8.51 -16.93 -26.07
N ASN A 53 8.03 -17.47 -24.96
CA ASN A 53 7.57 -18.85 -24.85
C ASN A 53 6.04 -19.01 -24.99
N THR A 54 5.36 -17.98 -25.52
CA THR A 54 3.88 -17.99 -25.64
C THR A 54 3.36 -19.01 -26.64
N VAL A 55 4.21 -19.50 -27.55
CA VAL A 55 3.84 -20.54 -28.52
C VAL A 55 3.73 -21.91 -27.84
N ALA A 56 4.68 -22.26 -26.97
CA ALA A 56 4.66 -23.53 -26.23
C ALA A 56 3.52 -23.61 -25.20
N VAL A 57 3.18 -22.49 -24.54
CA VAL A 57 2.07 -22.47 -23.55
C VAL A 57 0.69 -22.56 -24.22
N LYS A 58 0.58 -22.25 -25.52
CA LYS A 58 -0.69 -22.34 -26.27
C LYS A 58 -0.97 -23.73 -26.83
N SER A 59 0.05 -24.57 -27.02
CA SER A 59 -0.13 -25.94 -27.52
C SER A 59 -0.61 -26.91 -26.44
N ASP A 60 -0.39 -26.56 -25.17
CA ASP A 60 -0.61 -27.46 -24.02
C ASP A 60 -1.93 -27.18 -23.27
N ASN A 61 -2.77 -26.26 -23.77
CA ASN A 61 -4.04 -25.84 -23.17
C ASN A 61 -5.23 -26.20 -24.05
#